data_AF-A0A2D7EVL9-F1
#
_entry.id   AF-A0A2D7EVL9-F1
#
_cell.length_a   1.000
_cell.length_b   1.000
_cell.length_c   1.000
_cell.angle_alpha   90.00
_cell.angle_beta   90.00
_cell.angle_gamma   90.00
#
_symmetry.space_group_name_H-M   'P 1'
#
loop_
_entity.id
_entity.type
_entity.pdbx_description
1 polymer ?
#
loop_
_entity_poly.entity_id
_entity_poly.type
_entity_poly.pdbx_seq_one_letter_code
_entity_poly.pdbx_strand_id
1 'polypeptide(L)'
;MANLLQQQFLAIVETSFSLTLDERGCNRDKALSQNGRWMSTMWDEEEVHLVPYEWLKPHEQIKPKNRDKLLEMTKRWGGFTKPLIVDKKTGSILDGHHRYSIAGKLNLARVPAICVDYLDDSRIEVDVWPASELKSITKQQVIDMCLSEDVFPPKTSRHTIADHLPPIHVPLEVLAEKAPTQLD
;
A
#
# COMPACT_ATOMS: atom_id res chain seq x y z
N MET A 1 -25.76 8.27 -12.78
CA MET A 1 -24.99 9.38 -12.15
C MET A 1 -23.75 8.92 -11.38
N ALA A 2 -23.62 7.65 -10.95
CA ALA A 2 -22.42 7.15 -10.25
C ALA A 2 -21.15 7.00 -11.12
N ASN A 3 -21.30 6.92 -12.45
CA ASN A 3 -20.19 6.62 -13.37
C ASN A 3 -19.27 7.85 -13.64
N LEU A 4 -19.74 9.08 -13.41
CA LEU A 4 -18.95 10.28 -13.70
C LEU A 4 -17.92 10.58 -12.61
N LEU A 5 -18.28 10.34 -11.34
CA LEU A 5 -17.35 10.47 -10.21
C LEU A 5 -16.29 9.37 -10.23
N GLN A 6 -16.66 8.15 -10.62
CA GLN A 6 -15.73 7.03 -10.75
C GLN A 6 -14.75 7.22 -11.93
N GLN A 7 -15.21 7.80 -13.04
CA GLN A 7 -14.34 8.17 -14.16
C GLN A 7 -13.45 9.38 -13.85
N GLN A 8 -13.93 10.38 -13.11
CA GLN A 8 -13.08 11.47 -12.59
C GLN A 8 -12.05 10.96 -11.56
N PHE A 9 -12.40 9.94 -10.78
CA PHE A 9 -11.50 9.31 -9.82
C PHE A 9 -10.34 8.57 -10.51
N LEU A 10 -10.60 7.80 -11.57
CA LEU A 10 -9.53 7.17 -12.37
C LEU A 10 -8.60 8.22 -13.03
N ALA A 11 -9.15 9.30 -13.58
CA ALA A 11 -8.36 10.33 -14.25
C ALA A 11 -7.38 11.08 -13.32
N ILE A 12 -7.73 11.25 -12.04
CA ILE A 12 -6.90 11.93 -11.03
C ILE A 12 -5.74 11.02 -10.55
N VAL A 13 -5.98 9.71 -10.50
CA VAL A 13 -4.94 8.72 -10.15
C VAL A 13 -3.90 8.61 -11.27
N GLU A 14 -4.32 8.70 -12.54
CA GLU A 14 -3.41 8.66 -13.70
C GLU A 14 -2.54 9.94 -13.84
N THR A 15 -3.10 11.13 -13.56
CA THR A 15 -2.34 12.40 -13.65
C THR A 15 -1.28 12.55 -12.56
N SER A 16 -1.48 11.92 -11.40
CA SER A 16 -0.51 11.97 -10.29
C SER A 16 0.69 11.04 -10.49
N PHE A 17 0.59 10.04 -11.38
CA PHE A 17 1.67 9.11 -11.69
C PHE A 17 2.65 9.65 -12.76
N SER A 18 2.23 10.66 -13.54
CA SER A 18 3.01 11.18 -14.66
C SER A 18 4.10 12.20 -14.30
N LEU A 19 4.30 12.55 -13.02
CA LEU A 19 5.25 13.60 -12.62
C LEU A 19 6.67 13.13 -12.29
N THR A 20 7.01 11.86 -12.56
CA THR A 20 8.41 11.40 -12.51
C THR A 20 8.70 10.30 -13.53
N LEU A 21 8.62 10.60 -14.83
CA LEU A 21 9.35 9.81 -15.84
C LEU A 21 9.83 10.73 -16.96
N ASP A 22 11.13 10.65 -17.17
CA ASP A 22 11.93 11.30 -18.20
C ASP A 22 11.43 10.97 -19.61
N GLU A 23 11.51 11.94 -20.51
CA GLU A 23 10.96 11.88 -21.86
C GLU A 23 11.74 10.92 -22.76
N ARG A 24 11.22 9.70 -22.98
CA ARG A 24 11.43 8.96 -24.23
C ARG A 24 10.13 8.30 -24.65
N GLY A 25 9.58 8.80 -25.76
CA GLY A 25 8.31 8.38 -26.31
C GLY A 25 8.29 6.90 -26.69
N CYS A 26 7.18 6.25 -26.38
CA CYS A 26 6.71 5.08 -27.09
C CYS A 26 5.19 5.18 -27.22
N ASN A 27 4.73 5.14 -28.46
CA ASN A 27 3.34 5.27 -28.89
C ASN A 27 2.48 4.18 -28.23
N ARG A 28 1.41 4.56 -27.51
CA ARG A 28 0.45 3.59 -26.94
C ARG A 28 -0.76 3.47 -27.85
N ASP A 29 -0.66 2.58 -28.82
CA ASP A 29 -1.86 1.98 -29.40
C ASP A 29 -2.47 1.05 -28.35
N LYS A 30 -3.70 1.37 -27.93
CA LYS A 30 -4.51 0.52 -27.05
C LYS A 30 -4.93 -0.72 -27.82
N ALA A 31 -4.26 -1.85 -27.60
CA ALA A 31 -4.70 -3.14 -28.13
C ALA A 31 -5.88 -3.67 -27.30
N LEU A 32 -7.08 -3.62 -27.87
CA LEU A 32 -8.25 -4.36 -27.39
C LEU A 32 -8.01 -5.85 -27.63
N SER A 33 -7.92 -6.65 -26.56
CA SER A 33 -8.00 -8.11 -26.68
C SER A 33 -9.46 -8.53 -26.83
N GLN A 34 -9.73 -9.38 -27.82
CA GLN A 34 -11.07 -9.75 -28.30
C GLN A 34 -11.96 -10.53 -27.29
N ASN A 35 -11.52 -10.72 -26.04
CA ASN A 35 -12.25 -11.54 -25.05
C ASN A 35 -12.60 -10.83 -23.73
N GLY A 36 -12.76 -9.50 -23.71
CA GLY A 36 -13.46 -8.78 -22.62
C GLY A 36 -12.94 -9.00 -21.19
N ARG A 37 -11.77 -9.61 -21.02
CA ARG A 37 -11.16 -9.87 -19.73
C ARG A 37 -10.32 -8.68 -19.36
N TRP A 38 -10.76 -7.90 -18.38
CA TRP A 38 -9.94 -6.90 -17.72
C TRP A 38 -8.63 -7.57 -17.28
N MET A 39 -7.49 -6.86 -17.41
CA MET A 39 -6.22 -7.29 -16.84
C MET A 39 -6.47 -7.66 -15.38
N SER A 40 -6.40 -8.96 -15.07
CA SER A 40 -6.62 -9.49 -13.74
C SER A 40 -5.69 -8.76 -12.78
N THR A 41 -6.24 -8.00 -11.85
CA THR A 41 -5.53 -7.72 -10.60
C THR A 41 -5.16 -9.09 -10.02
N MET A 42 -3.93 -9.24 -9.52
CA MET A 42 -3.54 -10.51 -8.86
C MET A 42 -4.24 -10.64 -7.50
N TRP A 43 -4.80 -9.54 -7.03
CA TRP A 43 -5.49 -9.41 -5.76
C TRP A 43 -6.93 -8.99 -5.99
N ASP A 44 -7.86 -9.63 -5.31
CA ASP A 44 -9.29 -9.30 -5.37
C ASP A 44 -9.69 -8.43 -4.16
N GLU A 45 -10.77 -7.65 -4.28
CA GLU A 45 -11.29 -6.82 -3.17
C GLU A 45 -11.60 -7.67 -1.92
N GLU A 46 -11.96 -8.94 -2.11
CA GLU A 46 -12.25 -9.90 -1.04
C GLU A 46 -11.03 -10.28 -0.17
N GLU A 47 -9.81 -10.08 -0.69
CA GLU A 47 -8.57 -10.33 0.04
C GLU A 47 -8.14 -9.15 0.93
N VAL A 48 -8.90 -8.05 0.89
CA VAL A 48 -8.65 -6.87 1.73
C VAL A 48 -9.34 -7.02 3.08
N HIS A 49 -8.55 -7.02 4.15
CA HIS A 49 -9.02 -7.13 5.52
C HIS A 49 -8.75 -5.84 6.30
N LEU A 50 -9.63 -5.49 7.24
CA LEU A 50 -9.35 -4.43 8.21
C LEU A 50 -8.56 -5.00 9.37
N VAL A 51 -7.28 -4.62 9.46
CA VAL A 51 -6.40 -5.08 10.53
C VAL A 51 -6.24 -4.00 11.60
N PRO A 52 -6.00 -4.36 12.88
CA PRO A 52 -5.75 -3.38 13.93
C PRO A 52 -4.51 -2.54 13.63
N TYR A 53 -4.60 -1.22 13.82
CA TYR A 53 -3.47 -0.31 13.63
C TYR A 53 -2.26 -0.70 14.49
N GLU A 54 -2.49 -1.05 15.77
CA GLU A 54 -1.46 -1.41 16.74
C GLU A 54 -0.72 -2.73 16.43
N TRP A 55 -1.27 -3.56 15.55
CA TRP A 55 -0.61 -4.80 15.13
C TRP A 55 0.43 -4.56 14.02
N LEU A 56 0.29 -3.45 13.30
CA LEU A 56 1.17 -3.09 12.18
C LEU A 56 2.50 -2.57 12.69
N LYS A 57 3.58 -3.07 12.11
CA LYS A 57 4.95 -2.74 12.51
C LYS A 57 5.77 -2.27 11.31
N PRO A 58 6.16 -0.98 11.27
CA PRO A 58 7.03 -0.48 10.20
C PRO A 58 8.45 -0.99 10.40
N HIS A 59 9.13 -1.36 9.32
CA HIS A 59 10.58 -1.61 9.32
C HIS A 59 11.38 -0.48 8.64
N GLU A 60 10.70 0.55 8.15
CA GLU A 60 11.30 1.63 7.37
C GLU A 60 10.69 2.98 7.74
N GLN A 61 11.53 4.01 7.82
CA GLN A 61 11.11 5.40 7.98
C GLN A 61 10.38 5.93 6.74
N ILE A 62 9.50 6.90 6.95
CA ILE A 62 8.81 7.62 5.88
C ILE A 62 9.44 8.97 5.60
N LYS A 63 9.29 9.47 4.37
CA LYS A 63 9.56 10.87 4.02
C LYS A 63 8.36 11.75 4.43
N PRO A 64 8.46 12.64 5.45
CA PRO A 64 7.30 13.36 5.99
C PRO A 64 6.56 14.21 4.95
N LYS A 65 7.30 14.90 4.07
CA LYS A 65 6.72 15.71 2.99
C LYS A 65 5.80 14.91 2.06
N ASN A 66 6.16 13.66 1.76
CA ASN A 66 5.32 12.78 0.92
C ASN A 66 4.07 12.32 1.69
N ARG A 67 4.22 12.05 2.99
CA ARG A 67 3.11 11.68 3.87
C ARG A 67 2.11 12.81 4.02
N ASP A 68 2.57 14.05 4.23
CA ASP A 68 1.68 15.20 4.40
C ASP A 68 0.87 15.50 3.13
N LYS A 69 1.49 15.39 1.95
CA LYS A 69 0.75 15.49 0.68
C LYS A 69 -0.34 14.42 0.56
N LEU A 70 -0.02 13.17 0.90
CA LEU A 70 -0.97 12.06 0.83
C LEU A 70 -2.06 12.17 1.90
N LEU A 71 -1.76 12.73 3.08
CA LEU A 71 -2.72 12.99 4.16
C LEU A 71 -3.82 13.94 3.69
N GLU A 72 -3.46 15.05 3.04
CA GLU A 72 -4.45 16.03 2.56
C GLU A 72 -5.36 15.43 1.48
N MET A 73 -4.82 14.58 0.61
CA MET A 73 -5.63 13.83 -0.36
C MET A 73 -6.55 12.81 0.32
N THR A 74 -6.04 12.08 1.32
CA THR A 74 -6.80 11.08 2.08
C THR A 74 -8.01 11.73 2.78
N LYS A 75 -7.82 12.88 3.41
CA LYS A 75 -8.92 13.66 4.01
C LYS A 75 -9.94 14.11 2.96
N ARG A 76 -9.49 14.57 1.79
CA ARG A 76 -10.37 15.00 0.70
C ARG A 76 -11.21 13.86 0.13
N TRP A 77 -10.63 12.66 0.00
CA TRP A 77 -11.35 11.46 -0.44
C TRP A 77 -12.22 10.83 0.65
N GLY A 78 -12.03 11.24 1.91
CA GLY A 78 -12.77 10.71 3.05
C GLY A 78 -12.47 9.25 3.38
N GLY A 79 -11.35 8.69 2.90
CA GLY A 79 -11.07 7.26 3.11
C GLY A 79 -9.76 6.80 2.49
N PHE A 80 -9.41 5.54 2.79
CA PHE A 80 -8.27 4.86 2.17
C PHE A 80 -8.71 4.24 0.85
N THR A 81 -7.90 4.46 -0.19
CA THR A 81 -8.24 4.08 -1.57
C THR A 81 -7.41 2.91 -2.11
N LYS A 82 -6.42 2.47 -1.32
CA LYS A 82 -5.55 1.33 -1.59
C LYS A 82 -5.16 0.63 -0.29
N PRO A 83 -5.17 -0.71 -0.21
CA PRO A 83 -4.77 -1.45 0.99
C PRO A 83 -3.25 -1.46 1.16
N LEU A 84 -2.77 -1.63 2.40
CA LEU A 84 -1.37 -1.98 2.68
C LEU A 84 -1.11 -3.43 2.22
N ILE A 85 0.17 -3.78 2.06
CA ILE A 85 0.60 -5.19 1.99
C ILE A 85 1.38 -5.49 3.26
N VAL A 86 1.00 -6.54 3.98
CA VAL A 86 1.57 -6.84 5.30
C VAL A 86 1.88 -8.33 5.45
N ASP A 87 2.94 -8.65 6.17
CA ASP A 87 3.18 -10.01 6.61
C ASP A 87 2.16 -10.42 7.69
N LYS A 88 1.38 -11.46 7.42
CA LYS A 88 0.30 -11.95 8.29
C LYS A 88 0.80 -12.51 9.62
N LYS A 89 2.07 -12.94 9.70
CA LYS A 89 2.64 -13.55 10.92
C LYS A 89 3.13 -12.48 11.90
N THR A 90 3.75 -11.42 11.40
CA THR A 90 4.46 -10.44 12.24
C THR A 90 3.80 -9.06 12.29
N GLY A 91 2.98 -8.72 11.30
CA GLY A 91 2.47 -7.36 11.08
C GLY A 91 3.44 -6.45 10.33
N SER A 92 4.54 -6.99 9.78
CA SER A 92 5.52 -6.22 9.00
C SER A 92 4.87 -5.59 7.78
N ILE A 93 5.03 -4.27 7.64
CA ILE A 93 4.49 -3.52 6.51
C ILE A 93 5.42 -3.67 5.32
N LEU A 94 5.01 -4.40 4.28
CA LEU A 94 5.83 -4.60 3.06
C LEU A 94 5.66 -3.46 2.07
N ASP A 95 4.44 -2.93 1.97
CA ASP A 95 4.10 -1.73 1.19
C ASP A 95 3.08 -0.87 1.92
N GLY A 96 3.25 0.46 1.83
CA GLY A 96 2.29 1.42 2.37
C GLY A 96 2.68 2.13 3.68
N HIS A 97 3.96 2.24 4.04
CA HIS A 97 4.40 2.95 5.26
C HIS A 97 3.86 4.37 5.38
N HIS A 98 3.72 5.13 4.28
CA HIS A 98 3.10 6.46 4.31
C HIS A 98 1.62 6.40 4.71
N ARG A 99 0.88 5.40 4.24
CA ARG A 99 -0.54 5.18 4.58
C ARG A 99 -0.69 4.77 6.04
N TYR A 100 0.19 3.89 6.53
CA TYR A 100 0.29 3.59 7.96
C TYR A 100 0.54 4.84 8.80
N SER A 101 1.53 5.67 8.43
CA SER A 101 1.82 6.93 9.13
C SER A 101 0.63 7.91 9.12
N ILE A 102 -0.17 7.91 8.05
CA ILE A 102 -1.43 8.67 7.99
C ILE A 102 -2.46 8.13 8.95
N ALA A 103 -2.62 6.81 9.04
CA ALA A 103 -3.55 6.19 9.98
C ALA A 103 -3.26 6.61 11.42
N GLY A 104 -1.99 6.62 11.83
CA GLY A 104 -1.59 7.12 13.14
C GLY A 104 -1.88 8.62 13.34
N LYS A 105 -1.62 9.45 12.32
CA LYS A 105 -1.93 10.90 12.36
C LYS A 105 -3.42 11.20 12.46
N LEU A 106 -4.26 10.32 11.93
CA LEU A 106 -5.71 10.42 11.98
C LEU A 106 -6.33 9.64 13.15
N ASN A 107 -5.50 9.01 14.00
CA ASN A 107 -5.93 8.20 15.13
C ASN A 107 -6.92 7.08 14.72
N LEU A 108 -6.65 6.42 13.59
CA LEU A 108 -7.47 5.31 13.10
C LEU A 108 -7.17 4.05 13.93
N ALA A 109 -8.22 3.31 14.27
CA ALA A 109 -8.09 2.05 15.00
C ALA A 109 -7.74 0.87 14.08
N ARG A 110 -8.08 0.97 12.78
CA ARG A 110 -7.91 -0.09 11.79
C ARG A 110 -7.40 0.45 10.46
N VAL A 111 -6.80 -0.43 9.66
CA VAL A 111 -6.26 -0.11 8.33
C VAL A 111 -6.61 -1.23 7.35
N PRO A 112 -7.03 -0.93 6.10
CA PRO A 112 -7.21 -1.97 5.09
C PRO A 112 -5.86 -2.52 4.64
N ALA A 113 -5.71 -3.84 4.65
CA ALA A 113 -4.48 -4.54 4.30
C ALA A 113 -4.76 -5.88 3.61
N ILE A 114 -3.87 -6.26 2.71
CA ILE A 114 -3.72 -7.61 2.18
C ILE A 114 -2.63 -8.30 3.00
N CYS A 115 -2.99 -9.43 3.61
CA CYS A 115 -2.14 -10.19 4.52
C CYS A 115 -1.50 -11.37 3.79
N VAL A 116 -0.18 -11.34 3.61
CA VAL A 116 0.58 -12.39 2.89
C VAL A 116 1.44 -13.22 3.83
N ASP A 117 1.84 -14.41 3.41
CA ASP A 117 2.87 -15.19 4.11
C ASP A 117 4.25 -14.79 3.61
N TYR A 118 4.84 -13.72 4.15
CA TYR A 118 5.96 -13.04 3.48
C TYR A 118 7.17 -13.94 3.25
N LEU A 119 7.57 -14.72 4.26
CA LEU A 119 8.73 -15.60 4.17
C LEU A 119 8.49 -16.77 3.22
N ASP A 120 7.28 -17.34 3.24
CA ASP A 120 6.95 -18.56 2.49
C ASP A 120 6.44 -18.27 1.06
N ASP A 121 6.00 -17.04 0.76
CA ASP A 121 5.51 -16.66 -0.57
C ASP A 121 6.67 -16.36 -1.52
N SER A 122 7.00 -17.33 -2.37
CA SER A 122 8.06 -17.22 -3.37
C SER A 122 7.79 -16.21 -4.48
N ARG A 123 6.56 -15.67 -4.60
CA ARG A 123 6.21 -14.63 -5.58
C ARG A 123 6.62 -13.24 -5.10
N ILE A 124 6.96 -13.11 -3.82
CA ILE A 124 7.43 -11.87 -3.23
C ILE A 124 8.95 -11.91 -3.19
N GLU A 125 9.59 -10.94 -3.81
CA GLU A 125 11.03 -10.74 -3.73
C GLU A 125 11.34 -9.42 -3.02
N VAL A 126 12.53 -9.30 -2.46
CA VAL A 126 13.01 -8.07 -1.85
C VAL A 126 14.42 -7.76 -2.33
N ASP A 127 14.63 -6.50 -2.68
CA ASP A 127 15.92 -5.93 -3.05
C ASP A 127 16.08 -4.57 -2.36
N VAL A 128 17.24 -3.94 -2.52
CA VAL A 128 17.50 -2.59 -2.01
C VAL A 128 17.15 -1.54 -3.07
N TRP A 129 16.68 -0.35 -2.65
CA TRP A 129 16.60 0.78 -3.58
C TRP A 129 18.00 1.20 -4.04
N PRO A 130 18.18 1.74 -5.27
CA PRO A 130 19.50 2.07 -5.79
C PRO A 130 20.25 3.14 -4.98
N ALA A 131 19.52 3.94 -4.21
CA ALA A 131 20.06 4.99 -3.34
C ALA A 131 20.22 4.53 -1.87
N SER A 132 19.99 3.25 -1.56
CA SER A 132 20.24 2.70 -0.23
C SER A 132 21.73 2.55 0.03
N GLU A 133 22.13 2.69 1.29
CA GLU A 133 23.51 2.39 1.73
C GLU A 133 23.78 0.88 1.82
N LEU A 134 22.73 0.06 1.89
CA LEU A 134 22.84 -1.39 1.90
C LEU A 134 23.08 -1.92 0.49
N LYS A 135 23.93 -2.95 0.38
CA LYS A 135 24.18 -3.66 -0.89
C LYS A 135 23.16 -4.74 -1.20
N SER A 136 22.53 -5.30 -0.17
CA SER A 136 21.55 -6.37 -0.26
C SER A 136 20.71 -6.38 1.00
N ILE A 137 19.50 -6.92 0.89
CA ILE A 137 18.60 -7.16 2.02
C ILE A 137 17.89 -8.50 1.81
N THR A 138 17.60 -9.20 2.90
CA THR A 138 16.83 -10.44 2.90
C THR A 138 15.46 -10.23 3.53
N LYS A 139 14.51 -11.09 3.20
CA LYS A 139 13.19 -11.08 3.86
C LYS A 139 13.31 -11.20 5.38
N GLN A 140 14.23 -12.06 5.85
CA GLN A 140 14.45 -12.24 7.28
C GLN A 140 14.93 -10.93 7.93
N GLN A 141 15.84 -10.19 7.30
CA GLN A 141 16.28 -8.88 7.83
C GLN A 141 15.16 -7.84 7.89
N VAL A 142 14.20 -7.87 6.96
CA VAL A 142 13.00 -7.02 7.01
C VAL A 142 12.14 -7.38 8.23
N ILE A 143 11.94 -8.68 8.47
CA ILE A 143 11.21 -9.17 9.64
C ILE A 143 11.94 -8.82 10.95
N ASP A 144 13.25 -9.05 11.02
CA ASP A 144 14.04 -8.77 12.21
C ASP A 144 14.01 -7.26 12.55
N MET A 145 14.13 -6.38 11.54
CA MET A 145 14.02 -4.94 11.73
C MET A 145 12.62 -4.54 12.21
N CYS A 146 11.58 -5.09 11.60
CA CYS A 146 10.19 -4.88 11.99
C CYS A 146 9.89 -5.28 13.45
N LEU A 147 10.59 -6.28 13.99
CA LEU A 147 10.42 -6.77 15.35
C LEU A 147 11.39 -6.11 16.35
N SER A 148 12.24 -5.20 15.87
CA SER A 148 13.17 -4.44 16.69
C SER A 148 12.59 -3.07 17.09
N GLU A 149 13.32 -2.33 17.92
CA GLU A 149 13.01 -0.93 18.25
C GLU A 149 13.49 0.06 17.16
N ASP A 150 14.25 -0.43 16.17
CA ASP A 150 14.85 0.35 15.11
C ASP A 150 14.05 0.25 13.80
N VAL A 151 14.32 1.18 12.88
CA VAL A 151 13.79 1.16 11.52
C VAL A 151 14.86 1.60 10.53
N PHE A 152 14.84 1.03 9.32
CA PHE A 152 15.72 1.46 8.25
C PHE A 152 15.43 2.90 7.80
N PRO A 153 16.42 3.62 7.23
CA PRO A 153 16.19 4.88 6.53
C PRO A 153 15.18 4.74 5.39
N PRO A 154 14.51 5.83 4.97
CA PRO A 154 13.49 5.76 3.93
C PRO A 154 14.03 5.22 2.61
N LYS A 155 13.24 4.39 1.92
CA LYS A 155 13.62 3.73 0.68
C LYS A 155 14.89 2.89 0.84
N THR A 156 14.88 1.99 1.82
CA THR A 156 15.89 0.94 1.98
C THR A 156 15.45 -0.34 1.27
N SER A 157 14.23 -0.82 1.54
CA SER A 157 13.68 -2.05 0.96
C SER A 157 12.77 -1.76 -0.25
N ARG A 158 12.94 -2.54 -1.31
CA ARG A 158 12.10 -2.54 -2.52
C ARG A 158 11.54 -3.94 -2.70
N HIS A 159 10.26 -4.10 -2.37
CA HIS A 159 9.55 -5.35 -2.61
C HIS A 159 9.07 -5.42 -4.05
N THR A 160 9.34 -6.53 -4.72
CA THR A 160 8.69 -6.90 -5.97
C THR A 160 7.53 -7.81 -5.62
N ILE A 161 6.32 -7.30 -5.76
CA ILE A 161 5.03 -7.98 -5.51
C ILE A 161 4.13 -7.61 -6.70
N ALA A 162 3.12 -8.39 -7.03
CA ALA A 162 2.19 -8.06 -8.11
C ALA A 162 1.69 -6.61 -8.01
N ASP A 163 1.99 -5.82 -9.05
CA ASP A 163 1.88 -4.35 -9.06
C ASP A 163 0.44 -3.80 -8.98
N HIS A 164 -0.56 -4.68 -9.03
CA HIS A 164 -1.96 -4.32 -9.17
C HIS A 164 -2.75 -4.68 -7.92
N LEU A 165 -2.70 -3.79 -6.93
CA LEU A 165 -3.61 -3.79 -5.77
C LEU A 165 -5.03 -3.46 -6.22
N PRO A 166 -6.07 -4.06 -5.59
CA PRO A 166 -7.44 -3.76 -5.92
C PRO A 166 -7.75 -2.32 -5.48
N PRO A 167 -8.46 -1.53 -6.31
CA PRO A 167 -8.99 -0.26 -5.86
C PRO A 167 -10.00 -0.53 -4.74
N ILE A 168 -9.93 0.24 -3.66
CA ILE A 168 -10.91 0.16 -2.56
C ILE A 168 -11.41 1.55 -2.21
N HIS A 169 -12.45 1.64 -1.40
CA HIS A 169 -12.77 2.85 -0.65
C HIS A 169 -13.29 2.45 0.72
N VAL A 170 -12.46 2.61 1.75
CA VAL A 170 -12.89 2.41 3.15
C VAL A 170 -12.94 3.77 3.83
N PRO A 171 -14.13 4.24 4.26
CA PRO A 171 -14.29 5.55 4.88
C PRO A 171 -13.48 5.71 6.16
N LEU A 172 -13.01 6.93 6.43
CA LEU A 172 -12.26 7.24 7.65
C LEU A 172 -13.08 6.97 8.92
N GLU A 173 -14.40 7.18 8.89
CA GLU A 173 -15.26 6.89 10.04
C GLU A 173 -15.21 5.39 10.41
N VAL A 174 -15.30 4.52 9.41
CA VAL A 174 -15.20 3.06 9.59
C VAL A 174 -13.84 2.67 10.15
N LEU A 175 -12.76 3.30 9.66
CA LEU A 175 -11.40 3.01 10.11
C LEU A 175 -11.10 3.53 11.53
N ALA A 176 -11.83 4.55 12.00
CA ALA A 176 -11.71 5.08 13.36
C ALA A 176 -12.39 4.18 14.41
N GLU A 177 -13.38 3.39 14.02
CA GLU A 177 -14.05 2.44 14.91
C GLU A 177 -13.12 1.27 15.27
N LYS A 178 -13.08 0.94 16.57
CA LYS A 178 -12.45 -0.31 17.04
C LYS A 178 -13.21 -1.50 16.47
N ALA A 179 -12.52 -2.63 16.28
CA ALA A 179 -13.21 -3.87 15.94
C ALA A 179 -14.30 -4.14 16.98
N PRO A 180 -15.48 -4.65 16.58
CA PRO A 180 -16.51 -5.02 17.54
C PRO A 180 -15.89 -5.99 18.55
N THR A 181 -15.85 -5.59 19.83
CA THR A 181 -15.56 -6.52 20.90
C THR A 181 -16.67 -7.57 20.83
N GLN A 182 -16.33 -8.82 20.49
CA GLN A 182 -17.28 -9.90 20.63
C GLN A 182 -17.64 -9.93 22.11
N LEU A 183 -18.86 -9.50 22.44
CA LEU A 183 -19.47 -9.76 23.73
C LEU A 183 -19.68 -11.27 23.78
N ASP A 184 -18.90 -11.89 24.63
CA ASP A 184 -18.93 -13.28 25.09
C ASP A 184 -20.32 -13.68 25.64
#